data_AF-A0A260WW24-F1
#
_entry.id   AF-A0A260WW24-F1
#
_cell.length_a   1.000
_cell.length_b   1.000
_cell.length_c   1.000
_cell.angle_alpha   90.00
_cell.angle_beta   90.00
_cell.angle_gamma   90.00
#
_symmetry.space_group_name_H-M   'P 1'
#
loop_
_entity.id
_entity.type
_entity.pdbx_description
1 polymer ?
#
loop_
_entity_poly.entity_id
_entity_poly.type
_entity_poly.pdbx_seq_one_letter_code
_entity_poly.pdbx_strand_id
1 'polypeptide(L)'
;MSASFTPEDDARFAADVAQAAGRVLLDIRTRENGRTEGRELGRLGDAEANGLILARLRADRPGDAVLSEESADDPARLDAQRVWIIDPLDGSREYGIQGREDWAVHVGLWEAGKGMTASAVAQPALGAVYSTTKTGQRAPSNGRPTLVVSDSRPPYYIEAVADDVGGDVVTMGSAGAKAMAVVRGDADAYVHSGGQWEWDSAAPVGVALAAGLHCSRIDGTPLLYNQSHPYLPDLLICRTELAEPLLASIARHATRQADTGRVAMAREYIKALTSHDATKLRLAEGCRRVENGDVTGESGQHIRDDLEQSSRYRRVTAVRDVDIEEWESFVVARYRIELDDNTTLSTVEHFAIPAGDITAITTIVVPDDQAGEPAGPSSAE
;
A
#
# COMPACT_ATOMS: atom_id res chain seq x y z
N MET A 1 19.93 23.60 -19.95
CA MET A 1 20.90 23.27 -18.88
C MET A 1 20.10 22.60 -17.79
N SER A 2 20.28 21.30 -17.56
CA SER A 2 19.64 20.62 -16.43
C SER A 2 20.29 21.18 -15.15
N ALA A 3 19.49 21.72 -14.23
CA ALA A 3 19.98 22.11 -12.92
C ALA A 3 20.41 20.84 -12.18
N SER A 4 21.69 20.74 -11.80
CA SER A 4 22.16 19.65 -10.96
C SER A 4 21.73 19.91 -9.52
N PHE A 5 20.74 19.18 -9.02
CA PHE A 5 20.34 19.24 -7.61
C PHE A 5 21.31 18.44 -6.75
N THR A 6 21.66 18.95 -5.58
CA THR A 6 22.43 18.19 -4.58
C THR A 6 21.50 17.28 -3.76
N PRO A 7 22.01 16.21 -3.12
CA PRO A 7 21.19 15.40 -2.20
C PRO A 7 20.52 16.22 -1.08
N GLU A 8 21.18 17.28 -0.59
CA GLU A 8 20.61 18.19 0.40
C GLU A 8 19.45 19.03 -0.17
N ASP A 9 19.53 19.42 -1.44
CA ASP A 9 18.44 20.13 -2.12
C ASP A 9 17.21 19.23 -2.32
N ASP A 10 17.42 17.97 -2.67
CA ASP A 10 16.34 16.99 -2.82
C ASP A 10 15.71 16.63 -1.48
N ALA A 11 16.50 16.46 -0.41
CA ALA A 11 15.98 16.22 0.93
C ALA A 11 15.17 17.41 1.47
N ARG A 12 15.65 18.64 1.24
CA ARG A 12 14.92 19.86 1.60
C ARG A 12 13.63 19.98 0.81
N PHE A 13 13.69 19.73 -0.50
CA PHE A 13 12.50 19.73 -1.36
C PHE A 13 11.46 18.69 -0.92
N ALA A 14 11.88 17.45 -0.62
CA ALA A 14 10.98 16.42 -0.11
C ALA A 14 10.26 16.87 1.17
N ALA A 15 11.00 17.45 2.11
CA ALA A 15 10.44 17.96 3.37
C ALA A 15 9.47 19.12 3.14
N ASP A 16 9.82 20.08 2.28
CA ASP A 16 8.96 21.22 1.96
C ASP A 16 7.66 20.80 1.29
N VAL A 17 7.72 19.81 0.38
CA VAL A 17 6.54 19.26 -0.31
C VAL A 17 5.66 18.49 0.66
N ALA A 18 6.23 17.59 1.47
CA ALA A 18 5.48 16.85 2.49
C ALA A 18 4.80 17.79 3.50
N GLN A 19 5.48 18.86 3.93
CA GLN A 19 4.90 19.87 4.82
C GLN A 19 3.79 20.68 4.14
N ALA A 20 3.92 20.99 2.85
CA ALA A 20 2.89 21.72 2.11
C ALA A 20 1.63 20.87 1.91
N ALA A 21 1.78 19.61 1.52
CA ALA A 21 0.68 18.65 1.42
C ALA A 21 0.01 18.44 2.78
N GLY A 22 0.79 18.31 3.85
CA GLY A 22 0.26 18.21 5.22
C GLY A 22 -0.59 19.41 5.64
N ARG A 23 -0.20 20.63 5.24
CA ARG A 23 -1.00 21.85 5.47
C ARG A 23 -2.33 21.82 4.71
N VAL A 24 -2.31 21.40 3.45
CA VAL A 24 -3.54 21.22 2.66
C VAL A 24 -4.50 20.25 3.34
N LEU A 25 -4.00 19.11 3.84
CA LEU A 25 -4.81 18.12 4.56
C LEU A 25 -5.42 18.68 5.85
N LEU A 26 -4.67 19.46 6.63
CA LEU A 26 -5.21 20.13 7.82
C LEU A 26 -6.27 21.19 7.47
N ASP A 27 -6.06 21.95 6.39
CA ASP A 27 -7.02 22.95 5.90
C ASP A 27 -8.32 22.28 5.42
N ILE A 28 -8.23 21.13 4.74
CA ILE A 28 -9.39 20.31 4.33
C ILE A 28 -10.15 19.84 5.56
N ARG A 29 -9.50 19.20 6.53
CA ARG A 29 -10.13 18.77 7.80
C ARG A 29 -10.84 19.93 8.50
N THR A 30 -10.26 21.12 8.48
CA THR A 30 -10.86 22.33 9.09
C THR A 30 -12.08 22.80 8.31
N ARG A 31 -11.97 22.90 6.97
CA ARG A 31 -13.02 23.38 6.06
C ARG A 31 -14.22 22.44 6.01
N GLU A 32 -13.97 21.14 6.08
CA GLU A 32 -14.97 20.07 5.97
C GLU A 32 -15.50 19.58 7.31
N ASN A 33 -15.05 20.15 8.42
CA ASN A 33 -15.48 19.75 9.76
C ASN A 33 -17.01 19.82 9.91
N GLY A 34 -17.62 18.68 10.25
CA GLY A 34 -19.08 18.52 10.36
C GLY A 34 -19.85 18.54 9.02
N ARG A 35 -19.15 18.52 7.87
CA ARG A 35 -19.74 18.48 6.52
C ARG A 35 -19.42 17.19 5.79
N THR A 36 -18.16 16.77 5.87
CA THR A 36 -17.64 15.58 5.18
C THR A 36 -16.79 14.79 6.17
N GLU A 37 -17.02 13.48 6.26
CA GLU A 37 -16.38 12.60 7.23
C GLU A 37 -16.06 11.23 6.62
N GLY A 38 -15.23 10.45 7.31
CA GLY A 38 -14.92 9.08 6.94
C GLY A 38 -14.27 8.98 5.56
N ARG A 39 -14.76 8.04 4.75
CA ARG A 39 -14.17 7.71 3.44
C ARG A 39 -14.14 8.90 2.49
N GLU A 40 -15.22 9.69 2.43
CA GLU A 40 -15.30 10.82 1.49
C GLU A 40 -14.31 11.93 1.84
N LEU A 41 -14.05 12.12 3.15
CA LEU A 41 -13.01 13.06 3.60
C LEU A 41 -11.62 12.56 3.19
N GLY A 42 -11.36 11.25 3.37
CA GLY A 42 -10.14 10.60 2.88
C GLY A 42 -9.91 10.85 1.39
N ARG A 43 -10.89 10.50 0.56
CA ARG A 43 -10.84 10.66 -0.90
C ARG A 43 -10.57 12.10 -1.34
N LEU A 44 -11.18 13.07 -0.67
CA LEU A 44 -10.92 14.49 -0.93
C LEU A 44 -9.48 14.89 -0.55
N GLY A 45 -9.00 14.38 0.59
CA GLY A 45 -7.63 14.58 1.06
C GLY A 45 -6.60 14.00 0.10
N ASP A 46 -6.76 12.74 -0.27
CA ASP A 46 -5.93 12.02 -1.25
C ASP A 46 -5.81 12.84 -2.56
N ALA A 47 -6.95 13.24 -3.13
CA ALA A 47 -7.00 13.97 -4.40
C ALA A 47 -6.33 15.36 -4.36
N GLU A 48 -6.63 16.17 -3.34
CA GLU A 48 -6.07 17.54 -3.23
C GLU A 48 -4.56 17.50 -2.88
N ALA A 49 -4.14 16.59 -2.00
CA ALA A 49 -2.73 16.41 -1.66
C ALA A 49 -1.93 15.91 -2.88
N ASN A 50 -2.45 14.92 -3.62
CA ASN A 50 -1.81 14.41 -4.84
C ASN A 50 -1.63 15.54 -5.87
N GLY A 51 -2.69 16.34 -6.09
CA GLY A 51 -2.65 17.48 -7.00
C GLY A 51 -1.53 18.48 -6.66
N LEU A 52 -1.37 18.82 -5.37
CA LEU A 52 -0.31 19.71 -4.91
C LEU A 52 1.09 19.10 -5.14
N ILE A 53 1.29 17.83 -4.75
CA ILE A 53 2.60 17.18 -4.83
C ILE A 53 3.04 17.07 -6.29
N LEU A 54 2.15 16.61 -7.18
CA LEU A 54 2.43 16.49 -8.61
C LEU A 54 2.70 17.86 -9.26
N ALA A 55 1.98 18.92 -8.87
CA ALA A 55 2.24 20.26 -9.38
C ALA A 55 3.64 20.75 -8.99
N ARG A 56 4.06 20.51 -7.74
CA ARG A 56 5.41 20.87 -7.26
C ARG A 56 6.50 20.06 -7.95
N LEU A 57 6.32 18.76 -8.11
CA LEU A 57 7.26 17.90 -8.83
C LEU A 57 7.43 18.34 -10.29
N ARG A 58 6.33 18.62 -11.00
CA ARG A 58 6.39 19.10 -12.39
C ARG A 58 7.10 20.45 -12.52
N ALA A 59 6.91 21.36 -11.56
CA ALA A 59 7.51 22.69 -11.60
C ALA A 59 9.00 22.67 -11.22
N ASP A 60 9.35 21.96 -10.15
CA ASP A 60 10.67 22.03 -9.51
C ASP A 60 11.59 20.87 -9.90
N ARG A 61 11.05 19.74 -10.39
CA ARG A 61 11.76 18.52 -10.80
C ARG A 61 11.21 17.94 -12.13
N PRO A 62 11.11 18.74 -13.22
CA PRO A 62 10.44 18.33 -14.46
C PRO A 62 11.07 17.14 -15.20
N GLY A 63 12.30 16.74 -14.84
CA GLY A 63 13.01 15.61 -15.45
C GLY A 63 12.94 14.31 -14.66
N ASP A 64 12.36 14.31 -13.46
CA ASP A 64 12.25 13.12 -12.62
C ASP A 64 10.89 12.44 -12.89
N ALA A 65 10.86 11.10 -12.89
CA ALA A 65 9.62 10.34 -12.98
C ALA A 65 8.90 10.30 -11.62
N VAL A 66 7.62 9.92 -11.62
CA VAL A 66 6.80 9.85 -10.41
C VAL A 66 6.01 8.54 -10.37
N LEU A 67 6.03 7.87 -9.22
CA LEU A 67 5.13 6.80 -8.83
C LEU A 67 4.29 7.31 -7.66
N SER A 68 2.99 7.51 -7.88
CA SER A 68 2.04 7.95 -6.85
C SER A 68 1.00 6.87 -6.59
N GLU A 69 0.55 6.71 -5.35
CA GLU A 69 -0.64 5.90 -5.04
C GLU A 69 -1.85 6.38 -5.85
N GLU A 70 -2.01 7.70 -5.96
CA GLU A 70 -3.22 8.37 -6.45
C GLU A 70 -3.17 8.65 -7.96
N SER A 71 -2.34 7.94 -8.72
CA SER A 71 -2.22 8.13 -10.17
C SER A 71 -1.92 6.82 -10.89
N ALA A 72 -2.36 6.73 -12.15
CA ALA A 72 -1.99 5.63 -13.02
C ALA A 72 -0.46 5.54 -13.14
N ASP A 73 0.06 4.32 -13.15
CA ASP A 73 1.50 4.10 -13.27
C ASP A 73 1.96 4.36 -14.71
N ASP A 74 2.96 5.23 -14.89
CA ASP A 74 3.63 5.39 -16.19
C ASP A 74 4.88 4.49 -16.21
N PRO A 75 4.91 3.41 -17.03
CA PRO A 75 6.05 2.50 -17.12
C PRO A 75 7.37 3.18 -17.47
N ALA A 76 7.34 4.41 -18.02
CA ALA A 76 8.56 5.20 -18.27
C ALA A 76 9.44 5.38 -17.03
N ARG A 77 8.88 5.27 -15.81
CA ARG A 77 9.67 5.29 -14.56
C ARG A 77 10.71 4.17 -14.46
N LEU A 78 10.49 3.04 -15.12
CA LEU A 78 11.38 1.88 -15.05
C LEU A 78 12.72 2.13 -15.76
N ASP A 79 12.73 3.02 -16.75
CA ASP A 79 13.94 3.45 -17.46
C ASP A 79 14.55 4.74 -16.87
N ALA A 80 13.85 5.38 -15.92
CA ALA A 80 14.27 6.64 -15.33
C ALA A 80 15.40 6.45 -14.30
N GLN A 81 16.32 7.40 -14.25
CA GLN A 81 17.40 7.41 -13.26
C GLN A 81 16.95 7.91 -11.89
N ARG A 82 15.84 8.65 -11.84
CA ARG A 82 15.31 9.35 -10.68
C ARG A 82 13.80 9.23 -10.65
N VAL A 83 13.25 8.68 -9.57
CA VAL A 83 11.81 8.44 -9.41
C VAL A 83 11.36 8.92 -8.05
N TRP A 84 10.40 9.84 -8.02
CA TRP A 84 9.71 10.23 -6.80
C TRP A 84 8.60 9.22 -6.51
N ILE A 85 8.71 8.51 -5.40
CA ILE A 85 7.72 7.55 -4.91
C ILE A 85 6.96 8.24 -3.77
N ILE A 86 5.67 8.49 -3.97
CA ILE A 86 4.86 9.34 -3.09
C ILE A 86 3.58 8.65 -2.63
N ASP A 87 3.24 8.90 -1.38
CA ASP A 87 1.93 8.64 -0.81
C ASP A 87 1.35 9.99 -0.35
N PRO A 88 0.39 10.56 -1.08
CA PRO A 88 -0.19 11.85 -0.74
C PRO A 88 -0.88 11.88 0.62
N LEU A 89 -1.40 10.74 1.09
CA LEU A 89 -2.08 10.59 2.38
C LEU A 89 -2.08 9.11 2.80
N ASP A 90 -1.05 8.72 3.55
CA ASP A 90 -0.98 7.41 4.17
C ASP A 90 -1.86 7.39 5.43
N GLY A 91 -2.76 6.40 5.49
CA GLY A 91 -3.78 6.31 6.54
C GLY A 91 -5.03 7.14 6.24
N SER A 92 -5.53 7.17 5.00
CA SER A 92 -6.76 7.90 4.62
C SER A 92 -7.98 7.53 5.50
N ARG A 93 -8.04 6.30 6.03
CA ARG A 93 -9.04 5.87 7.03
C ARG A 93 -8.89 6.62 8.34
N GLU A 94 -7.68 6.66 8.90
CA GLU A 94 -7.39 7.43 10.12
C GLU A 94 -7.62 8.92 9.90
N TYR A 95 -7.24 9.43 8.73
CA TYR A 95 -7.51 10.81 8.34
C TYR A 95 -9.01 11.14 8.29
N GLY A 96 -9.85 10.21 7.84
CA GLY A 96 -11.31 10.35 7.84
C GLY A 96 -11.96 10.36 9.22
N ILE A 97 -11.25 9.94 10.28
CA ILE A 97 -11.78 9.87 11.65
C ILE A 97 -11.37 11.12 12.43
N GLN A 98 -12.37 11.84 12.95
CA GLN A 98 -12.14 13.03 13.78
C GLN A 98 -11.30 12.69 15.02
N GLY A 99 -10.27 13.52 15.29
CA GLY A 99 -9.37 13.36 16.43
C GLY A 99 -8.28 12.29 16.28
N ARG A 100 -8.25 11.49 15.21
CA ARG A 100 -7.10 10.60 14.92
C ARG A 100 -5.93 11.40 14.33
N GLU A 101 -4.73 11.08 14.79
CA GLU A 101 -3.47 11.79 14.50
C GLU A 101 -2.44 10.91 13.79
N ASP A 102 -2.68 9.61 13.68
CA ASP A 102 -1.82 8.59 13.11
C ASP A 102 -2.07 8.40 11.61
N TRP A 103 -1.79 9.47 10.86
CA TRP A 103 -1.76 9.54 9.39
C TRP A 103 -0.58 10.41 8.94
N ALA A 104 -0.15 10.22 7.69
CA ALA A 104 1.11 10.80 7.20
C ALA A 104 1.06 11.23 5.73
N VAL A 105 2.09 11.93 5.29
CA VAL A 105 2.41 12.18 3.88
C VAL A 105 3.80 11.66 3.60
N HIS A 106 3.98 10.87 2.53
CA HIS A 106 5.26 10.31 2.12
C HIS A 106 5.78 10.96 0.84
N VAL A 107 7.01 11.45 0.89
CA VAL A 107 7.72 11.96 -0.29
C VAL A 107 9.12 11.38 -0.32
N GLY A 108 9.35 10.36 -1.13
CA GLY A 108 10.63 9.68 -1.29
C GLY A 108 11.20 9.85 -2.69
N LEU A 109 12.51 10.07 -2.80
CA LEU A 109 13.27 10.03 -4.05
C LEU A 109 14.13 8.77 -4.07
N TRP A 110 13.87 7.93 -5.08
CA TRP A 110 14.70 6.81 -5.45
C TRP A 110 15.63 7.19 -6.62
N GLU A 111 16.88 6.75 -6.55
CA GLU A 111 17.85 6.89 -7.63
C GLU A 111 18.43 5.52 -8.04
N ALA A 112 18.52 5.30 -9.35
CA ALA A 112 19.04 4.07 -9.93
C ALA A 112 20.46 3.77 -9.41
N GLY A 113 20.65 2.54 -8.91
CA GLY A 113 21.92 2.08 -8.33
C GLY A 113 22.28 2.67 -6.96
N LYS A 114 21.45 3.57 -6.40
CA LYS A 114 21.67 4.17 -5.07
C LYS A 114 20.57 3.88 -4.06
N GLY A 115 19.35 3.57 -4.50
CA GLY A 115 18.19 3.37 -3.62
C GLY A 115 17.57 4.70 -3.20
N MET A 116 17.00 4.77 -1.99
CA MET A 116 16.38 5.99 -1.45
C MET A 116 17.46 7.01 -1.04
N THR A 117 17.54 8.15 -1.73
CA THR A 117 18.58 9.17 -1.49
C THR A 117 18.07 10.45 -0.83
N ALA A 118 16.79 10.76 -0.99
CA ALA A 118 16.11 11.81 -0.25
C ALA A 118 14.72 11.32 0.15
N SER A 119 14.28 11.63 1.37
CA SER A 119 12.95 11.22 1.84
C SER A 119 12.45 12.16 2.91
N ALA A 120 11.13 12.33 2.95
CA ALA A 120 10.44 13.01 4.03
C ALA A 120 9.11 12.33 4.37
N VAL A 121 8.79 12.31 5.66
CA VAL A 121 7.50 11.88 6.20
C VAL A 121 6.96 13.03 7.06
N ALA A 122 5.82 13.59 6.65
CA ALA A 122 5.10 14.56 7.47
C ALA A 122 4.07 13.83 8.33
N GLN A 123 3.95 14.21 9.60
CA GLN A 123 2.84 13.86 10.48
C GLN A 123 2.11 15.14 10.88
N PRO A 124 1.18 15.61 10.04
CA PRO A 124 0.68 16.99 10.14
C PRO A 124 -0.08 17.25 11.44
N ALA A 125 -0.83 16.27 11.94
CA ALA A 125 -1.53 16.36 13.23
C ALA A 125 -0.57 16.59 14.42
N LEU A 126 0.66 16.07 14.32
CA LEU A 126 1.72 16.27 15.33
C LEU A 126 2.59 17.50 15.06
N GLY A 127 2.34 18.25 13.98
CA GLY A 127 3.16 19.39 13.57
C GLY A 127 4.60 19.02 13.22
N ALA A 128 4.86 17.77 12.81
CA ALA A 128 6.20 17.23 12.61
C ALA A 128 6.49 16.87 11.16
N VAL A 129 7.74 17.06 10.75
CA VAL A 129 8.30 16.57 9.47
C VAL A 129 9.67 15.98 9.75
N TYR A 130 9.83 14.71 9.38
CA TYR A 130 11.07 13.97 9.43
C TYR A 130 11.63 13.84 8.02
N SER A 131 12.94 13.94 7.87
CA SER A 131 13.60 13.77 6.57
C SER A 131 14.96 13.09 6.70
N THR A 132 15.55 12.70 5.57
CA THR A 132 16.91 12.16 5.51
C THR A 132 17.98 13.11 6.09
N THR A 133 17.70 14.42 6.16
CA THR A 133 18.58 15.42 6.79
C THR A 133 18.13 15.84 8.19
N LYS A 134 16.95 15.40 8.64
CA LYS A 134 16.35 15.75 9.94
C LYS A 134 15.52 14.58 10.47
N THR A 135 16.20 13.58 10.99
CA THR A 135 15.57 12.33 11.46
C THR A 135 15.02 12.43 12.89
N GLY A 136 15.54 13.35 13.71
CA GLY A 136 15.20 13.43 15.14
C GLY A 136 16.25 12.74 16.03
N GLN A 137 16.10 12.85 17.35
CA GLN A 137 16.98 12.20 18.33
C GLN A 137 16.21 11.09 19.05
N ARG A 138 16.76 9.86 19.04
CA ARG A 138 16.19 8.71 19.74
C ARG A 138 16.60 8.74 21.21
N ALA A 139 15.63 8.70 22.12
CA ALA A 139 15.92 8.46 23.52
C ALA A 139 16.32 6.98 23.72
N PRO A 140 17.31 6.66 24.57
CA PRO A 140 17.59 5.27 24.92
C PRO A 140 16.40 4.66 25.67
N SER A 141 15.91 3.50 25.22
CA SER A 141 14.95 2.69 25.97
C SER A 141 15.69 1.58 26.72
N ASN A 142 15.48 1.49 28.03
CA ASN A 142 15.95 0.40 28.90
C ASN A 142 14.80 -0.57 29.27
N GLY A 143 13.65 -0.44 28.60
CA GLY A 143 12.45 -1.23 28.87
C GLY A 143 12.32 -2.46 27.98
N ARG A 144 11.18 -3.16 28.13
CA ARG A 144 10.76 -4.21 27.20
C ARG A 144 10.58 -3.60 25.80
N PRO A 145 11.01 -4.27 24.71
CA PRO A 145 10.82 -3.74 23.37
C PRO A 145 9.35 -3.57 23.00
N THR A 146 8.96 -2.43 22.48
CA THR A 146 7.63 -2.17 21.94
C THR A 146 7.60 -2.45 20.44
N LEU A 147 6.80 -3.43 20.00
CA LEU A 147 6.60 -3.78 18.60
C LEU A 147 5.30 -3.12 18.11
N VAL A 148 5.41 -2.14 17.22
CA VAL A 148 4.25 -1.50 16.59
C VAL A 148 3.84 -2.24 15.33
N VAL A 149 2.54 -2.48 15.17
CA VAL A 149 1.93 -3.12 13.99
C VAL A 149 0.67 -2.40 13.54
N SER A 150 0.18 -2.73 12.35
CA SER A 150 -1.09 -2.21 11.83
C SER A 150 -2.26 -2.53 12.78
N ASP A 151 -3.10 -1.54 13.05
CA ASP A 151 -4.34 -1.71 13.83
C ASP A 151 -5.44 -2.48 13.07
N SER A 152 -5.37 -2.52 11.75
CA SER A 152 -6.36 -3.13 10.87
C SER A 152 -5.95 -4.51 10.38
N ARG A 153 -4.63 -4.72 10.25
CA ARG A 153 -4.05 -5.93 9.63
C ARG A 153 -2.75 -6.31 10.36
N PRO A 154 -2.79 -6.62 11.67
CA PRO A 154 -1.59 -7.07 12.38
C PRO A 154 -1.10 -8.42 11.80
N PRO A 155 0.22 -8.64 11.68
CA PRO A 155 0.78 -9.95 11.34
C PRO A 155 0.28 -11.02 12.31
N TYR A 156 -0.24 -12.14 11.80
CA TYR A 156 -0.81 -13.20 12.64
C TYR A 156 0.18 -13.83 13.63
N TYR A 157 1.48 -13.67 13.38
CA TYR A 157 2.57 -14.22 14.17
C TYR A 157 3.15 -13.22 15.19
N ILE A 158 2.65 -11.98 15.25
CA ILE A 158 3.32 -10.91 15.99
C ILE A 158 3.42 -11.18 17.50
N GLU A 159 2.39 -11.75 18.11
CA GLU A 159 2.39 -12.04 19.56
C GLU A 159 3.51 -13.02 19.93
N ALA A 160 3.70 -14.07 19.13
CA ALA A 160 4.78 -15.03 19.34
C ALA A 160 6.17 -14.39 19.16
N VAL A 161 6.29 -13.41 18.25
CA VAL A 161 7.53 -12.65 18.07
C VAL A 161 7.81 -11.74 19.27
N ALA A 162 6.78 -11.06 19.78
CA ALA A 162 6.91 -10.21 20.97
C ALA A 162 7.31 -11.03 22.20
N ASP A 163 6.68 -12.19 22.42
CA ASP A 163 7.02 -13.09 23.53
C ASP A 163 8.49 -13.55 23.46
N ASP A 164 8.97 -13.96 22.28
CA ASP A 164 10.35 -14.43 22.07
C ASP A 164 11.40 -13.36 22.39
N VAL A 165 11.11 -12.09 22.14
CA VAL A 165 12.02 -10.96 22.43
C VAL A 165 11.71 -10.27 23.75
N GLY A 166 10.75 -10.81 24.53
CA GLY A 166 10.31 -10.22 25.79
C GLY A 166 9.71 -8.82 25.64
N GLY A 167 9.09 -8.53 24.49
CA GLY A 167 8.47 -7.26 24.15
C GLY A 167 6.97 -7.20 24.38
N ASP A 168 6.36 -6.07 24.01
CA ASP A 168 4.92 -5.82 24.04
C ASP A 168 4.46 -5.35 22.65
N VAL A 169 3.24 -5.72 22.24
CA VAL A 169 2.66 -5.31 20.95
C VAL A 169 1.76 -4.09 21.13
N VAL A 170 1.91 -3.11 20.25
CA VAL A 170 1.01 -1.96 20.15
C VAL A 170 0.53 -1.78 18.72
N THR A 171 -0.68 -1.24 18.56
CA THR A 171 -1.30 -1.04 17.25
C THR A 171 -1.37 0.45 16.90
N MET A 172 -1.13 0.78 15.63
CA MET A 172 -1.24 2.14 15.10
C MET A 172 -1.65 2.11 13.62
N GLY A 173 -2.44 3.10 13.18
CA GLY A 173 -2.72 3.35 11.76
C GLY A 173 -1.47 3.84 11.01
N SER A 174 -1.57 4.04 9.69
CA SER A 174 -0.51 4.59 8.81
C SER A 174 0.88 3.91 8.86
N ALA A 175 1.41 3.48 7.72
CA ALA A 175 2.78 2.95 7.66
C ALA A 175 3.83 4.00 8.12
N GLY A 176 3.66 5.26 7.71
CA GLY A 176 4.47 6.39 8.10
C GLY A 176 4.44 6.68 9.59
N ALA A 177 3.25 6.70 10.21
CA ALA A 177 3.12 6.93 11.65
C ALA A 177 3.85 5.86 12.46
N LYS A 178 3.73 4.58 12.06
CA LYS A 178 4.44 3.45 12.69
C LYS A 178 5.95 3.56 12.54
N ALA A 179 6.44 3.81 11.34
CA ALA A 179 7.87 3.98 11.12
C ALA A 179 8.44 5.17 11.91
N MET A 180 7.72 6.30 11.94
CA MET A 180 8.16 7.49 12.67
C MET A 180 8.09 7.30 14.19
N ALA A 181 7.20 6.44 14.71
CA ALA A 181 7.23 6.02 16.10
C ALA A 181 8.56 5.31 16.46
N VAL A 182 9.10 4.48 15.55
CA VAL A 182 10.43 3.86 15.73
C VAL A 182 11.55 4.90 15.64
N VAL A 183 11.46 5.83 14.67
CA VAL A 183 12.45 6.90 14.49
C VAL A 183 12.53 7.82 15.73
N ARG A 184 11.39 8.16 16.33
CA ARG A 184 11.32 8.92 17.59
C ARG A 184 11.77 8.13 18.82
N GLY A 185 11.65 6.80 18.78
CA GLY A 185 11.86 5.92 19.92
C GLY A 185 10.62 5.71 20.80
N ASP A 186 9.42 6.02 20.30
CA ASP A 186 8.15 5.66 20.95
C ASP A 186 7.88 4.14 20.82
N ALA A 187 8.42 3.53 19.77
CA ALA A 187 8.44 2.09 19.53
C ALA A 187 9.86 1.62 19.19
N ASP A 188 10.11 0.33 19.32
CA ASP A 188 11.42 -0.28 19.10
C ASP A 188 11.52 -1.02 17.76
N ALA A 189 10.38 -1.48 17.24
CA ALA A 189 10.29 -2.13 15.94
C ALA A 189 8.89 -1.92 15.32
N TYR A 190 8.86 -1.71 14.01
CA TYR A 190 7.68 -1.79 13.15
C TYR A 190 7.78 -3.05 12.31
N VAL A 191 6.81 -3.95 12.47
CA VAL A 191 6.70 -5.19 11.69
C VAL A 191 5.43 -5.14 10.86
N HIS A 192 5.56 -5.42 9.56
CA HIS A 192 4.41 -5.52 8.65
C HIS A 192 4.50 -6.79 7.80
N SER A 193 3.36 -7.42 7.55
CA SER A 193 3.23 -8.53 6.61
C SER A 193 1.80 -8.60 6.08
N GLY A 194 1.60 -9.19 4.91
CA GLY A 194 0.27 -9.35 4.31
C GLY A 194 -0.07 -8.25 3.29
N GLY A 195 0.93 -7.51 2.83
CA GLY A 195 0.83 -6.61 1.69
C GLY A 195 0.83 -5.13 2.04
N GLN A 196 1.70 -4.42 1.36
CA GLN A 196 1.72 -2.97 1.21
C GLN A 196 2.35 -2.64 -0.15
N TRP A 197 2.47 -1.37 -0.48
CA TRP A 197 3.04 -0.88 -1.73
C TRP A 197 4.35 -0.14 -1.48
N GLU A 198 5.06 0.17 -2.56
CA GLU A 198 6.31 0.91 -2.48
C GLU A 198 6.12 2.30 -1.83
N TRP A 199 5.03 3.01 -2.13
CA TRP A 199 4.74 4.32 -1.56
C TRP A 199 4.45 4.31 -0.05
N ASP A 200 3.91 3.20 0.48
CA ASP A 200 3.69 3.02 1.92
C ASP A 200 5.01 3.01 2.70
N SER A 201 6.12 2.62 2.06
CA SER A 201 7.39 2.35 2.77
C SER A 201 8.59 3.15 2.26
N ALA A 202 8.60 3.64 1.02
CA ALA A 202 9.78 4.28 0.42
C ALA A 202 10.31 5.46 1.25
N ALA A 203 9.46 6.45 1.54
CA ALA A 203 9.87 7.59 2.35
C ALA A 203 10.13 7.21 3.83
N PRO A 204 9.27 6.42 4.50
CA PRO A 204 9.54 5.91 5.84
C PRO A 204 10.89 5.21 5.99
N VAL A 205 11.25 4.33 5.05
CA VAL A 205 12.50 3.57 5.04
C VAL A 205 13.69 4.48 4.77
N GLY A 206 13.57 5.43 3.83
CA GLY A 206 14.62 6.41 3.58
C GLY A 206 14.95 7.24 4.84
N VAL A 207 13.93 7.69 5.58
CA VAL A 207 14.10 8.40 6.84
C VAL A 207 14.68 7.48 7.93
N ALA A 208 14.19 6.25 8.06
CA ALA A 208 14.66 5.30 9.07
C ALA A 208 16.13 4.88 8.86
N LEU A 209 16.55 4.64 7.61
CA LEU A 209 17.95 4.37 7.25
C LEU A 209 18.85 5.56 7.61
N ALA A 210 18.42 6.79 7.29
CA ALA A 210 19.15 8.00 7.68
C ALA A 210 19.23 8.17 9.21
N ALA A 211 18.26 7.63 9.96
CA ALA A 211 18.26 7.60 11.42
C ALA A 211 19.16 6.49 12.02
N GLY A 212 19.83 5.69 11.17
CA GLY A 212 20.69 4.60 11.59
C GLY A 212 19.93 3.35 12.09
N LEU A 213 18.67 3.19 11.69
CA LEU A 213 17.85 2.01 11.99
C LEU A 213 18.10 0.89 10.98
N HIS A 214 17.77 -0.34 11.39
CA HIS A 214 17.71 -1.48 10.48
C HIS A 214 16.41 -1.41 9.67
N CYS A 215 16.50 -1.62 8.36
CA CYS A 215 15.36 -1.72 7.46
C CYS A 215 15.57 -2.90 6.50
N SER A 216 14.63 -3.84 6.46
CA SER A 216 14.68 -4.99 5.54
C SER A 216 13.28 -5.52 5.26
N ARG A 217 13.19 -6.49 4.34
CA ARG A 217 12.09 -7.46 4.32
C ARG A 217 12.14 -8.33 5.59
N ILE A 218 11.05 -9.03 5.89
CA ILE A 218 10.98 -9.87 7.10
C ILE A 218 11.89 -11.10 7.05
N ASP A 219 12.39 -11.45 5.85
CA ASP A 219 13.41 -12.48 5.64
C ASP A 219 14.85 -11.94 5.72
N GLY A 220 15.02 -10.64 6.00
CA GLY A 220 16.30 -9.96 6.11
C GLY A 220 16.87 -9.46 4.77
N THR A 221 16.21 -9.74 3.64
CA THR A 221 16.66 -9.23 2.33
C THR A 221 16.42 -7.71 2.19
N PRO A 222 17.17 -7.00 1.34
CA PRO A 222 16.98 -5.58 1.13
C PRO A 222 15.59 -5.24 0.58
N LEU A 223 15.05 -4.09 0.98
CA LEU A 223 13.86 -3.50 0.39
C LEU A 223 14.22 -2.90 -0.97
N LEU A 224 13.54 -3.34 -2.03
CA LEU A 224 13.73 -2.85 -3.39
C LEU A 224 12.57 -1.96 -3.80
N TYR A 225 12.89 -0.93 -4.57
CA TYR A 225 11.96 0.09 -5.05
C TYR A 225 12.12 0.31 -6.54
N ASN A 226 11.17 1.04 -7.14
CA ASN A 226 10.98 1.21 -8.58
C ASN A 226 10.87 -0.13 -9.32
N GLN A 227 10.20 -1.12 -8.74
CA GLN A 227 9.97 -2.42 -9.37
C GLN A 227 8.83 -2.32 -10.39
N SER A 228 8.83 -3.20 -11.40
CA SER A 228 7.74 -3.26 -12.39
C SER A 228 6.38 -3.53 -11.74
N HIS A 229 6.38 -4.30 -10.66
CA HIS A 229 5.25 -4.42 -9.75
C HIS A 229 5.60 -3.74 -8.42
N PRO A 230 5.01 -2.58 -8.09
CA PRO A 230 5.41 -1.79 -6.92
C PRO A 230 4.77 -2.32 -5.62
N TYR A 231 4.58 -3.64 -5.52
CA TYR A 231 4.04 -4.29 -4.33
C TYR A 231 5.17 -4.77 -3.46
N LEU A 232 5.08 -4.48 -2.18
CA LEU A 232 6.08 -4.82 -1.18
C LEU A 232 5.35 -5.57 -0.05
N PRO A 233 5.44 -6.91 0.02
CA PRO A 233 4.53 -7.70 0.86
C PRO A 233 4.70 -7.52 2.37
N ASP A 234 5.90 -7.14 2.81
CA ASP A 234 6.29 -7.15 4.21
C ASP A 234 7.51 -6.27 4.45
N LEU A 235 7.69 -5.82 5.69
CA LEU A 235 8.90 -5.11 6.11
C LEU A 235 9.19 -5.30 7.61
N LEU A 236 10.43 -4.99 7.97
CA LEU A 236 10.91 -4.78 9.32
C LEU A 236 11.69 -3.47 9.36
N ILE A 237 11.27 -2.54 10.22
CA ILE A 237 12.05 -1.36 10.62
C ILE A 237 12.29 -1.45 12.12
N CYS A 238 13.53 -1.51 12.58
CA CYS A 238 13.79 -1.63 14.02
C CYS A 238 15.12 -1.02 14.43
N ARG A 239 15.34 -0.95 15.75
CA ARG A 239 16.68 -0.72 16.28
C ARG A 239 17.64 -1.81 15.81
N THR A 240 18.87 -1.45 15.48
CA THR A 240 19.87 -2.36 14.91
C THR A 240 20.15 -3.57 15.81
N GLU A 241 20.20 -3.36 17.12
CA GLU A 241 20.39 -4.39 18.14
C GLU A 241 19.21 -5.39 18.25
N LEU A 242 18.03 -5.05 17.70
CA LEU A 242 16.87 -5.93 17.67
C LEU A 242 16.70 -6.68 16.34
N ALA A 243 17.48 -6.35 15.30
CA ALA A 243 17.28 -6.92 13.97
C ALA A 243 17.45 -8.44 13.95
N GLU A 244 18.59 -8.95 14.45
CA GLU A 244 18.85 -10.39 14.50
C GLU A 244 17.82 -11.19 15.32
N PRO A 245 17.49 -10.83 16.59
CA PRO A 245 16.51 -11.59 17.37
C PRO A 245 15.11 -11.53 16.77
N LEU A 246 14.69 -10.39 16.19
CA LEU A 246 13.39 -10.27 15.52
C LEU A 246 13.35 -11.13 14.26
N LEU A 247 14.35 -11.04 13.38
CA LEU A 247 14.40 -11.85 12.16
C LEU A 247 14.42 -13.35 12.47
N ALA A 248 15.17 -13.77 13.50
CA ALA A 248 15.22 -15.16 13.93
C ALA A 248 13.87 -15.65 14.46
N SER A 249 13.13 -14.82 15.19
CA SER A 249 11.80 -15.15 15.68
C SER A 249 10.76 -15.15 14.54
N ILE A 250 10.79 -14.15 13.65
CA ILE A 250 9.91 -14.09 12.48
C ILE A 250 10.11 -15.32 11.60
N ALA A 251 11.35 -15.73 11.32
CA ALA A 251 11.62 -16.95 10.54
C ALA A 251 11.02 -18.23 11.14
N ARG A 252 10.81 -18.29 12.47
CA ARG A 252 10.15 -19.43 13.13
C ARG A 252 8.63 -19.39 12.98
N HIS A 253 8.03 -18.21 13.05
CA HIS A 253 6.57 -18.07 13.21
C HIS A 253 5.84 -17.63 11.92
N ALA A 254 6.51 -16.93 11.01
CA ALA A 254 5.97 -16.51 9.71
C ALA A 254 5.99 -17.66 8.68
N THR A 255 5.12 -18.64 8.89
CA THR A 255 4.98 -19.86 8.09
C THR A 255 4.12 -19.73 6.83
N ARG A 256 3.52 -18.57 6.59
CA ARG A 256 2.66 -18.33 5.43
C ARG A 256 3.46 -17.61 4.36
N GLN A 257 3.34 -18.08 3.11
CA GLN A 257 3.89 -17.37 1.97
C GLN A 257 3.10 -16.08 1.75
N ALA A 258 3.80 -14.98 1.52
CA ALA A 258 3.16 -13.73 1.12
C ALA A 258 2.58 -13.88 -0.29
N ASP A 259 1.44 -13.23 -0.54
CA ASP A 259 0.92 -13.08 -1.88
C ASP A 259 1.98 -12.39 -2.76
N THR A 260 2.04 -12.77 -4.03
CA THR A 260 2.76 -11.96 -5.01
C THR A 260 1.97 -10.67 -5.25
N GLY A 261 2.61 -9.67 -5.86
CA GLY A 261 1.90 -8.44 -6.22
C GLY A 261 0.65 -8.69 -7.07
N ARG A 262 0.72 -9.61 -8.04
CA ARG A 262 -0.40 -9.92 -8.91
C ARG A 262 -1.56 -10.56 -8.15
N VAL A 263 -1.25 -11.52 -7.27
CA VAL A 263 -2.26 -12.14 -6.40
C VAL A 263 -2.90 -11.10 -5.49
N ALA A 264 -2.10 -10.21 -4.91
CA ALA A 264 -2.62 -9.12 -4.09
C ALA A 264 -3.59 -8.22 -4.85
N MET A 265 -3.28 -7.88 -6.11
CA MET A 265 -4.17 -7.09 -6.97
C MET A 265 -5.48 -7.79 -7.30
N ALA A 266 -5.44 -9.08 -7.65
CA ALA A 266 -6.64 -9.86 -7.87
C ALA A 266 -7.50 -9.93 -6.59
N ARG A 267 -6.87 -10.07 -5.41
CA ARG A 267 -7.57 -10.03 -4.13
C ARG A 267 -8.20 -8.67 -3.84
N GLU A 268 -7.55 -7.56 -4.17
CA GLU A 268 -8.16 -6.23 -4.01
C GLU A 268 -9.41 -6.07 -4.89
N TYR A 269 -9.40 -6.59 -6.13
CA TYR A 269 -10.61 -6.66 -6.95
C TYR A 269 -11.71 -7.47 -6.27
N ILE A 270 -11.39 -8.68 -5.82
CA ILE A 270 -12.37 -9.58 -5.18
C ILE A 270 -12.94 -8.96 -3.90
N LYS A 271 -12.12 -8.27 -3.09
CA LYS A 271 -12.60 -7.53 -1.92
C LYS A 271 -13.57 -6.43 -2.32
N ALA A 272 -13.26 -5.67 -3.37
CA ALA A 272 -14.12 -4.59 -3.88
C ALA A 272 -15.53 -5.05 -4.25
N LEU A 273 -15.70 -6.33 -4.67
CA LEU A 273 -17.01 -6.91 -4.95
C LEU A 273 -17.96 -6.86 -3.73
N THR A 274 -17.41 -6.96 -2.51
CA THR A 274 -18.19 -6.96 -1.25
C THR A 274 -18.09 -5.66 -0.47
N SER A 275 -16.94 -4.97 -0.52
CA SER A 275 -16.76 -3.70 0.19
C SER A 275 -17.38 -2.52 -0.56
N HIS A 276 -17.65 -2.69 -1.85
CA HIS A 276 -18.03 -1.63 -2.80
C HIS A 276 -17.10 -0.42 -2.67
N ASP A 277 -15.81 -0.72 -2.53
CA ASP A 277 -14.73 0.24 -2.36
C ASP A 277 -13.63 -0.15 -3.33
N ALA A 278 -13.55 0.58 -4.45
CA ALA A 278 -12.57 0.36 -5.49
C ALA A 278 -11.43 1.40 -5.41
N THR A 279 -11.34 2.17 -4.33
CA THR A 279 -10.34 3.24 -4.15
C THR A 279 -8.92 2.71 -4.24
N LYS A 280 -8.66 1.50 -3.72
CA LYS A 280 -7.34 0.84 -3.77
C LYS A 280 -7.17 -0.09 -4.98
N LEU A 281 -8.16 -0.14 -5.89
CA LEU A 281 -8.13 -1.01 -7.05
C LEU A 281 -7.38 -0.35 -8.22
N ARG A 282 -6.24 -0.95 -8.56
CA ARG A 282 -5.37 -0.52 -9.65
C ARG A 282 -5.77 -1.13 -10.98
N LEU A 283 -6.46 -0.34 -11.80
CA LEU A 283 -6.82 -0.69 -13.18
C LEU A 283 -6.16 0.30 -14.13
N ALA A 284 -5.55 -0.23 -15.20
CA ALA A 284 -5.04 0.57 -16.30
C ALA A 284 -6.20 1.35 -16.97
N GLU A 285 -5.92 2.52 -17.55
CA GLU A 285 -6.93 3.36 -18.20
C GLU A 285 -7.76 2.58 -19.22
N GLY A 286 -7.08 1.81 -20.09
CA GLY A 286 -7.68 0.96 -21.11
C GLY A 286 -8.17 -0.41 -20.63
N CYS A 287 -8.25 -0.66 -19.32
CA CYS A 287 -8.69 -1.95 -18.79
C CYS A 287 -10.12 -2.28 -19.23
N ARG A 288 -10.33 -3.49 -19.77
CA ARG A 288 -11.65 -3.97 -20.19
C ARG A 288 -12.10 -5.16 -19.37
N ARG A 289 -13.41 -5.25 -19.13
CA ARG A 289 -14.04 -6.39 -18.48
C ARG A 289 -15.01 -7.08 -19.44
N VAL A 290 -14.85 -8.38 -19.58
CA VAL A 290 -15.74 -9.26 -20.37
C VAL A 290 -16.31 -10.32 -19.45
N GLU A 291 -17.63 -10.48 -19.44
CA GLU A 291 -18.33 -11.50 -18.67
C GLU A 291 -19.22 -12.35 -19.55
N ASN A 292 -19.04 -13.67 -19.50
CA ASN A 292 -19.83 -14.61 -20.30
C ASN A 292 -19.87 -14.26 -21.81
N GLY A 293 -18.84 -13.56 -22.31
CA GLY A 293 -18.73 -13.11 -23.70
C GLY A 293 -19.17 -11.66 -23.94
N ASP A 294 -19.87 -11.03 -22.99
CA ASP A 294 -20.36 -9.66 -23.11
C ASP A 294 -19.40 -8.65 -22.47
N VAL A 295 -19.19 -7.50 -23.13
CA VAL A 295 -18.38 -6.42 -22.56
C VAL A 295 -19.19 -5.72 -21.48
N THR A 296 -18.72 -5.78 -20.23
CA THR A 296 -19.38 -5.14 -19.08
C THR A 296 -18.55 -4.02 -18.47
N GLY A 297 -17.33 -3.78 -18.95
CA GLY A 297 -16.47 -2.70 -18.50
C GLY A 297 -15.60 -2.20 -19.65
N GLU A 298 -15.72 -0.91 -19.96
CA GLU A 298 -15.10 -0.31 -21.15
C GLU A 298 -13.76 0.39 -20.86
N SER A 299 -13.50 0.71 -19.58
CA SER A 299 -12.27 1.34 -19.11
C SER A 299 -12.03 1.01 -17.65
N GLY A 300 -10.81 1.25 -17.15
CA GLY A 300 -10.50 1.09 -15.73
C GLY A 300 -11.38 1.98 -14.84
N GLN A 301 -11.68 3.20 -15.26
CA GLN A 301 -12.57 4.08 -14.49
C GLN A 301 -14.01 3.56 -14.47
N HIS A 302 -14.54 3.10 -15.62
CA HIS A 302 -15.89 2.53 -15.68
C HIS A 302 -16.02 1.31 -14.76
N ILE A 303 -15.01 0.42 -14.72
CA ILE A 303 -15.04 -0.76 -13.84
C ILE A 303 -15.06 -0.35 -12.37
N ARG A 304 -14.28 0.66 -11.95
CA ARG A 304 -14.31 1.19 -10.58
C ARG A 304 -15.69 1.76 -10.24
N ASP A 305 -16.23 2.62 -11.11
CA ASP A 305 -17.54 3.24 -10.90
C ASP A 305 -18.66 2.18 -10.80
N ASP A 306 -18.61 1.15 -11.65
CA ASP A 306 -19.56 0.03 -11.63
C ASP A 306 -19.48 -0.74 -10.30
N LEU A 307 -18.27 -1.10 -9.83
CA LEU A 307 -18.08 -1.78 -8.54
C LEU A 307 -18.65 -1.01 -7.34
N GLU A 308 -18.57 0.33 -7.36
CA GLU A 308 -18.98 1.18 -6.25
C GLU A 308 -20.47 1.57 -6.29
N GLN A 309 -21.02 1.77 -7.49
CA GLN A 309 -22.31 2.44 -7.67
C GLN A 309 -23.41 1.53 -8.21
N SER A 310 -23.04 0.46 -8.92
CA SER A 310 -23.99 -0.37 -9.65
C SER A 310 -24.89 -1.15 -8.73
N SER A 311 -26.18 -1.20 -9.08
CA SER A 311 -27.14 -2.07 -8.41
C SER A 311 -26.76 -3.54 -8.52
N ARG A 312 -25.98 -3.92 -9.53
CA ARG A 312 -25.49 -5.27 -9.73
C ARG A 312 -24.61 -5.74 -8.58
N TYR A 313 -23.53 -5.02 -8.28
CA TYR A 313 -22.58 -5.43 -7.24
C TYR A 313 -23.12 -5.19 -5.84
N ARG A 314 -24.00 -4.21 -5.63
CA ARG A 314 -24.67 -3.99 -4.32
C ARG A 314 -25.46 -5.18 -3.79
N ARG A 315 -25.78 -6.15 -4.66
CA ARG A 315 -26.44 -7.39 -4.27
C ARG A 315 -25.46 -8.42 -3.70
N VAL A 316 -24.16 -8.27 -3.92
CA VAL A 316 -23.12 -9.18 -3.44
C VAL A 316 -22.95 -9.01 -1.94
N THR A 317 -23.30 -10.04 -1.18
CA THR A 317 -23.25 -10.03 0.29
C THR A 317 -22.00 -10.74 0.82
N ALA A 318 -21.48 -11.72 0.09
CA ALA A 318 -20.24 -12.41 0.44
C ALA A 318 -19.52 -12.97 -0.78
N VAL A 319 -18.21 -13.12 -0.63
CA VAL A 319 -17.37 -13.95 -1.50
C VAL A 319 -16.77 -15.07 -0.64
N ARG A 320 -16.85 -16.31 -1.12
CA ARG A 320 -16.39 -17.53 -0.42
C ARG A 320 -15.45 -18.35 -1.28
N ASP A 321 -14.73 -19.25 -0.62
CA ASP A 321 -13.93 -20.32 -1.25
C ASP A 321 -12.97 -19.79 -2.32
N VAL A 322 -12.29 -18.69 -2.00
CA VAL A 322 -11.37 -18.03 -2.92
C VAL A 322 -10.10 -18.86 -3.09
N ASP A 323 -10.00 -19.49 -4.25
CA ASP A 323 -8.82 -20.18 -4.75
C ASP A 323 -8.14 -19.33 -5.83
N ILE A 324 -6.82 -19.18 -5.77
CA ILE A 324 -6.07 -18.31 -6.67
C ILE A 324 -4.82 -19.02 -7.18
N GLU A 325 -4.66 -19.03 -8.49
CA GLU A 325 -3.49 -19.53 -9.19
C GLU A 325 -2.84 -18.39 -10.00
N GLU A 326 -1.52 -18.24 -9.92
CA GLU A 326 -0.75 -17.32 -10.75
C GLU A 326 0.03 -18.09 -11.83
N TRP A 327 -0.01 -17.60 -13.07
CA TRP A 327 0.80 -18.12 -14.16
C TRP A 327 1.25 -16.98 -15.09
N GLU A 328 2.57 -16.82 -15.24
CA GLU A 328 3.20 -15.75 -16.01
C GLU A 328 2.74 -14.33 -15.59
N SER A 329 1.94 -13.68 -16.43
CA SER A 329 1.36 -12.35 -16.21
C SER A 329 -0.14 -12.41 -15.89
N PHE A 330 -0.65 -13.60 -15.56
CA PHE A 330 -2.05 -13.85 -15.32
C PHE A 330 -2.29 -14.35 -13.90
N VAL A 331 -3.44 -13.98 -13.36
CA VAL A 331 -3.99 -14.56 -12.13
C VAL A 331 -5.37 -15.10 -12.45
N VAL A 332 -5.63 -16.34 -12.05
CA VAL A 332 -6.93 -16.98 -12.15
C VAL A 332 -7.48 -17.14 -10.75
N ALA A 333 -8.64 -16.53 -10.49
CA ALA A 333 -9.36 -16.67 -9.23
C ALA A 333 -10.64 -17.48 -9.45
N ARG A 334 -10.88 -18.46 -8.60
CA ARG A 334 -12.11 -19.23 -8.53
C ARG A 334 -12.75 -18.98 -7.18
N TYR A 335 -14.02 -18.61 -7.16
CA TYR A 335 -14.73 -18.29 -5.92
C TYR A 335 -16.24 -18.34 -6.11
N ARG A 336 -16.96 -18.35 -5.00
CA ARG A 336 -18.42 -18.26 -4.98
C ARG A 336 -18.87 -16.87 -4.55
N ILE A 337 -19.89 -16.35 -5.23
CA ILE A 337 -20.56 -15.09 -4.89
C ILE A 337 -21.92 -15.43 -4.29
N GLU A 338 -22.20 -14.93 -3.09
CA GLU A 338 -23.52 -14.95 -2.46
C GLU A 338 -24.24 -13.63 -2.74
N LEU A 339 -25.49 -13.70 -3.17
CA LEU A 339 -26.36 -12.53 -3.41
C LEU A 339 -27.38 -12.33 -2.28
N ASP A 340 -27.95 -11.13 -2.23
CA ASP A 340 -28.98 -10.70 -1.27
C ASP A 340 -30.29 -11.51 -1.30
N ASP A 341 -30.54 -12.26 -2.38
CA ASP A 341 -31.68 -13.18 -2.53
C ASP A 341 -31.33 -14.65 -2.22
N ASN A 342 -30.16 -14.89 -1.62
CA ASN A 342 -29.56 -16.22 -1.36
C ASN A 342 -29.17 -17.00 -2.63
N THR A 343 -29.16 -16.38 -3.81
CA THR A 343 -28.55 -17.01 -4.99
C THR A 343 -27.04 -17.14 -4.79
N THR A 344 -26.50 -18.29 -5.14
CA THR A 344 -25.04 -18.52 -5.18
C THR A 344 -24.59 -18.67 -6.62
N LEU A 345 -23.55 -17.94 -6.99
CA LEU A 345 -22.93 -17.99 -8.31
C LEU A 345 -21.50 -18.51 -8.19
N SER A 346 -21.15 -19.46 -9.05
CA SER A 346 -19.77 -19.93 -9.23
C SER A 346 -19.07 -19.04 -10.26
N THR A 347 -17.93 -18.49 -9.88
CA THR A 347 -17.20 -17.50 -10.67
C THR A 347 -15.76 -17.95 -10.92
N VAL A 348 -15.32 -17.81 -12.17
CA VAL A 348 -13.91 -17.91 -12.57
C VAL A 348 -13.51 -16.59 -13.21
N GLU A 349 -12.55 -15.89 -12.61
CA GLU A 349 -12.00 -14.64 -13.14
C GLU A 349 -10.53 -14.79 -13.53
N HIS A 350 -10.23 -14.31 -14.74
CA HIS A 350 -8.88 -14.19 -15.25
C HIS A 350 -8.49 -12.71 -15.26
N PHE A 351 -7.39 -12.39 -14.59
CA PHE A 351 -6.81 -11.06 -14.54
C PHE A 351 -5.50 -11.04 -15.33
N ALA A 352 -5.38 -10.12 -16.29
CA ALA A 352 -4.11 -9.85 -16.97
C ALA A 352 -3.37 -8.72 -16.22
N ILE A 353 -2.26 -9.06 -15.57
CA ILE A 353 -1.50 -8.18 -14.68
C ILE A 353 -0.01 -8.22 -15.09
N PRO A 354 0.39 -7.58 -16.19
CA PRO A 354 1.78 -7.62 -16.66
C PRO A 354 2.76 -6.92 -15.70
N ALA A 355 2.29 -5.88 -14.99
CA ALA A 355 3.06 -5.01 -14.10
C ALA A 355 2.21 -4.62 -12.88
N GLY A 356 2.20 -3.36 -12.47
CA GLY A 356 1.48 -2.87 -11.28
C GLY A 356 -0.02 -2.57 -11.44
N ASP A 357 -0.61 -2.75 -12.63
CA ASP A 357 -2.01 -2.44 -12.95
C ASP A 357 -2.71 -3.63 -13.65
N ILE A 358 -4.00 -3.86 -13.36
CA ILE A 358 -4.82 -4.84 -14.08
C ILE A 358 -5.18 -4.24 -15.44
N THR A 359 -4.89 -4.97 -16.52
CA THR A 359 -5.07 -4.51 -17.90
C THR A 359 -6.26 -5.15 -18.60
N ALA A 360 -6.74 -6.29 -18.13
CA ALA A 360 -7.96 -6.93 -18.60
C ALA A 360 -8.52 -7.89 -17.55
N ILE A 361 -9.85 -8.04 -17.55
CA ILE A 361 -10.59 -8.98 -16.70
C ILE A 361 -11.51 -9.79 -17.61
N THR A 362 -11.40 -11.12 -17.55
CA THR A 362 -12.34 -12.03 -18.23
C THR A 362 -12.98 -12.95 -17.20
N THR A 363 -14.30 -12.89 -17.12
CA THR A 363 -15.10 -13.56 -16.11
C THR A 363 -16.05 -14.56 -16.75
N ILE A 364 -16.14 -15.75 -16.17
CA ILE A 364 -17.26 -16.67 -16.40
C ILE A 364 -18.03 -16.77 -15.09
N VAL A 365 -19.33 -16.46 -15.13
CA VAL A 365 -20.24 -16.56 -13.99
C VAL A 365 -21.36 -17.52 -14.36
N VAL A 366 -21.56 -18.56 -13.56
CA VAL A 366 -22.64 -19.53 -13.74
C VAL A 366 -23.39 -19.73 -12.42
N PRO A 367 -24.68 -20.09 -12.43
CA PRO A 367 -25.36 -20.60 -11.25
C PRO A 367 -24.58 -21.76 -10.62
N ASP A 368 -24.44 -21.79 -9.30
CA ASP A 368 -23.60 -22.78 -8.61
C ASP A 368 -24.10 -24.23 -8.83
N ASP A 369 -25.41 -24.42 -9.03
CA ASP A 369 -26.03 -25.70 -9.37
C ASP A 369 -25.70 -26.19 -10.80
N GLN A 370 -25.12 -25.33 -11.63
CA GLN A 370 -24.67 -25.62 -13.00
C GLN A 370 -23.15 -25.68 -13.12
N ALA A 371 -22.41 -25.38 -12.04
CA ALA A 371 -20.96 -25.55 -12.01
C ALA A 371 -20.63 -27.05 -11.88
N GLY A 372 -20.21 -27.68 -12.98
CA GLY A 372 -19.73 -29.06 -12.93
C GLY A 372 -18.58 -29.20 -11.92
N GLU A 373 -18.51 -30.34 -11.22
CA GLU A 373 -17.42 -30.62 -10.28
C GLU A 373 -16.06 -30.40 -10.96
N PRO A 374 -15.08 -29.79 -10.27
CA PRO A 374 -13.75 -29.64 -10.81
C PRO A 374 -13.23 -31.03 -11.18
N ALA A 375 -12.83 -31.22 -12.45
CA ALA A 375 -12.19 -32.44 -12.88
C ALA A 375 -10.94 -32.65 -12.01
N GLY A 376 -11.00 -33.64 -11.11
CA GLY A 376 -9.87 -34.03 -10.29
C GLY A 376 -8.65 -34.34 -11.17
N PRO A 377 -7.42 -34.26 -10.62
CA PRO A 377 -6.22 -34.48 -11.41
C PRO A 377 -6.31 -35.82 -12.12
N SER A 378 -6.38 -35.75 -13.46
CA SER A 378 -6.28 -36.90 -14.34
C SER A 378 -4.94 -37.57 -14.07
N SER A 379 -4.96 -38.66 -13.31
CA SER A 379 -3.85 -39.59 -13.20
C SER A 379 -3.74 -40.31 -14.54
N ALA A 380 -2.94 -39.76 -15.44
CA ALA A 380 -2.47 -40.48 -16.61
C ALA A 380 -1.13 -41.14 -16.24
N GLU A 381 -1.15 -42.47 -16.23
CA GLU A 381 0.00 -43.39 -16.16
C GLU A 381 0.97 -43.22 -17.33
#